data_AF-A0A3A8H4C4-F1
#
_entry.id   AF-A0A3A8H4C4-F1
#
_cell.length_a   1.000
_cell.length_b   1.000
_cell.length_c   1.000
_cell.angle_alpha   90.00
_cell.angle_beta   90.00
_cell.angle_gamma   90.00
#
_symmetry.space_group_name_H-M   'P 1'
#
loop_
_entity.id
_entity.type
_entity.pdbx_description
1 polymer ?
#
loop_
_entity_poly.entity_id
_entity_poly.type
_entity_poly.pdbx_seq_one_letter_code
_entity_poly.pdbx_strand_id
1 'polypeptide(L)'
;LYPDIPLAAGTDYVVSYFAPQGRYTVTEGFFASGYSAGVLSVPAGGGVYAYGPSGTFPAQTWNHSNYWVEPLVKLAPPETPLFARAYPGNNAAAVRWDAASGAQTYSVLRATSEAGPYQPVASGLTRTAWLDTSAMNGVAYFYQVRASNTYGTSAASYRATVTPAPTAYSLWQTPAPSGVFASDDTAGVEVGVRFKSEVPGIVDAVRFYRDPGAPLEERVVHLWDAQGVLLATGLFVGEGGPGSGWQTVDLYPDVAVQENTAYTVSYYAPAGGYTVTSQAFVISHYAQPLHVEADGGVFAYGPEGTFPTQSWESSNYWVEPVFRVR
;
A
#
# COMPACT_ATOMS: atom_id res chain seq x y z
N LEU A 1 16.29 37.34 18.41
CA LEU A 1 16.97 36.74 17.26
C LEU A 1 15.87 36.40 16.26
N TYR A 2 15.90 37.00 15.07
CA TYR A 2 14.93 36.69 14.02
C TYR A 2 15.23 35.28 13.47
N PRO A 3 14.20 34.52 13.04
CA PRO A 3 14.42 33.21 12.44
C PRO A 3 15.22 33.34 11.14
N ASP A 4 16.04 32.33 10.84
CA ASP A 4 16.71 32.22 9.55
C ASP A 4 15.66 32.20 8.43
N ILE A 5 15.94 32.89 7.32
CA ILE A 5 15.03 32.95 6.17
C ILE A 5 15.48 31.87 5.17
N PRO A 6 14.63 30.89 4.82
CA PRO A 6 14.98 29.88 3.82
C PRO A 6 15.12 30.54 2.44
N LEU A 7 16.23 30.27 1.77
CA LEU A 7 16.49 30.71 0.40
C LEU A 7 16.28 29.54 -0.58
N ALA A 8 15.57 29.80 -1.67
CA ALA A 8 15.43 28.85 -2.77
C ALA A 8 16.58 29.04 -3.77
N ALA A 9 17.21 27.94 -4.19
CA ALA A 9 18.29 27.98 -5.17
C ALA A 9 17.79 28.59 -6.50
N GLY A 10 18.61 29.46 -7.11
CA GLY A 10 18.28 30.12 -8.38
C GLY A 10 17.19 31.20 -8.29
N THR A 11 16.77 31.57 -7.08
CA THR A 11 15.85 32.71 -6.85
C THR A 11 16.65 33.96 -6.51
N ASP A 12 16.29 35.10 -7.10
CA ASP A 12 16.92 36.39 -6.80
C ASP A 12 16.39 36.96 -5.47
N TYR A 13 17.31 37.41 -4.63
CA TYR A 13 17.01 38.07 -3.36
C TYR A 13 17.77 39.40 -3.26
N VAL A 14 17.15 40.41 -2.63
CA VAL A 14 17.79 41.70 -2.33
C VAL A 14 17.97 41.82 -0.82
N VAL A 15 19.23 41.94 -0.38
CA VAL A 15 19.57 42.38 0.98
C VAL A 15 19.91 43.87 0.93
N SER A 16 19.40 44.62 1.91
CA SER A 16 19.65 46.07 1.97
C SER A 16 19.70 46.54 3.41
N TYR A 17 20.28 47.72 3.61
CA TYR A 17 20.19 48.47 4.85
C TYR A 17 19.76 49.90 4.54
N PHE A 18 19.12 50.56 5.50
CA PHE A 18 18.71 51.94 5.36
C PHE A 18 19.82 52.89 5.85
N ALA A 19 20.24 53.82 5.00
CA ALA A 19 21.20 54.87 5.35
C ALA A 19 20.47 56.20 5.63
N PRO A 20 20.04 56.49 6.87
CA PRO A 20 19.12 57.59 7.17
C PRO A 20 19.71 58.99 6.89
N GLN A 21 21.03 59.11 6.83
CA GLN A 21 21.74 60.36 6.53
C GLN A 21 22.44 60.32 5.16
N GLY A 22 22.12 59.34 4.32
CA GLY A 22 22.68 59.22 2.96
C GLY A 22 24.17 58.85 2.90
N ARG A 23 24.73 58.29 3.99
CA ARG A 23 26.13 57.83 4.03
C ARG A 23 26.20 56.32 3.88
N TYR A 24 26.89 55.85 2.85
CA TYR A 24 27.09 54.43 2.54
C TYR A 24 28.43 54.22 1.85
N THR A 25 28.93 52.99 1.91
CA THR A 25 30.15 52.58 1.20
C THR A 25 29.79 52.16 -0.21
N VAL A 26 30.56 52.58 -1.21
CA VAL A 26 30.31 52.20 -2.60
C VAL A 26 31.62 52.03 -3.37
N THR A 27 31.67 51.00 -4.22
CA THR A 27 32.67 50.85 -5.27
C THR A 27 31.96 50.79 -6.61
N GLU A 28 32.16 51.78 -7.47
CA GLU A 28 31.57 51.82 -8.81
C GLU A 28 32.28 50.85 -9.77
N GLY A 29 31.55 50.35 -10.77
CA GLY A 29 32.08 49.42 -11.78
C GLY A 29 32.34 47.99 -11.28
N PHE A 30 32.10 47.68 -10.00
CA PHE A 30 32.43 46.39 -9.41
C PHE A 30 31.68 45.22 -10.07
N PHE A 31 30.38 45.38 -10.30
CA PHE A 31 29.53 44.37 -10.96
C PHE A 31 29.40 44.64 -12.47
N ALA A 32 30.44 45.16 -13.14
CA ALA A 32 30.44 45.35 -14.59
C ALA A 32 30.27 44.02 -15.34
N SER A 33 30.71 42.93 -14.74
CA SER A 33 30.34 41.56 -15.06
C SER A 33 29.69 40.89 -13.85
N GLY A 34 29.04 39.74 -14.07
CA GLY A 34 28.55 38.91 -12.96
C GLY A 34 29.68 38.49 -12.02
N TYR A 35 29.35 38.31 -10.74
CA TYR A 35 30.28 37.95 -9.69
C TYR A 35 29.72 36.77 -8.89
N SER A 36 30.57 35.80 -8.55
CA SER A 36 30.18 34.66 -7.72
C SER A 36 31.16 34.48 -6.56
N ALA A 37 30.61 34.18 -5.39
CA ALA A 37 31.36 33.86 -4.18
C ALA A 37 30.67 32.69 -3.46
N GLY A 38 31.28 31.50 -3.54
CA GLY A 38 30.70 30.29 -2.96
C GLY A 38 29.33 29.96 -3.58
N VAL A 39 28.30 29.88 -2.73
CA VAL A 39 26.91 29.58 -3.14
C VAL A 39 26.12 30.81 -3.60
N LEU A 40 26.73 32.01 -3.55
CA LEU A 40 26.11 33.26 -3.94
C LEU A 40 26.60 33.69 -5.32
N SER A 41 25.68 34.21 -6.12
CA SER A 41 25.97 34.89 -7.38
C SER A 41 25.23 36.21 -7.45
N VAL A 42 25.90 37.24 -7.95
CA VAL A 42 25.34 38.56 -8.26
C VAL A 42 25.44 38.74 -9.78
N PRO A 43 24.33 39.00 -10.49
CA PRO A 43 24.37 39.25 -11.93
C PRO A 43 25.10 40.57 -12.23
N ALA A 44 25.50 40.76 -13.50
CA ALA A 44 26.03 42.05 -13.94
C ALA A 44 25.02 43.16 -13.64
N GLY A 45 25.48 44.26 -13.04
CA GLY A 45 24.62 45.35 -12.61
C GLY A 45 23.74 45.05 -11.38
N GLY A 46 23.98 43.94 -10.67
CA GLY A 46 23.15 43.50 -9.54
C GLY A 46 23.21 44.38 -8.28
N GLY A 47 24.01 45.45 -8.28
CA GLY A 47 24.00 46.44 -7.23
C GLY A 47 22.79 47.36 -7.31
N VAL A 48 21.94 47.32 -6.29
CA VAL A 48 20.67 48.07 -6.25
C VAL A 48 20.61 49.09 -5.13
N TYR A 49 19.86 50.17 -5.35
CA TYR A 49 19.54 51.21 -4.38
C TYR A 49 18.10 51.70 -4.56
N ALA A 50 17.62 52.49 -3.60
CA ALA A 50 16.43 53.32 -3.73
C ALA A 50 16.51 54.50 -2.75
N TYR A 51 15.94 55.63 -3.14
CA TYR A 51 15.64 56.74 -2.22
C TYR A 51 14.18 56.63 -1.76
N GLY A 52 13.95 56.83 -0.46
CA GLY A 52 12.62 56.73 0.12
C GLY A 52 12.66 56.49 1.63
N PRO A 53 11.50 56.28 2.27
CA PRO A 53 11.44 55.85 3.66
C PRO A 53 12.09 54.47 3.86
N SER A 54 12.46 54.15 5.12
CA SER A 54 12.96 52.82 5.48
C SER A 54 11.98 51.72 5.04
N GLY A 55 12.51 50.65 4.46
CA GLY A 55 11.71 49.56 3.89
C GLY A 55 11.32 49.74 2.42
N THR A 56 11.71 50.84 1.77
CA THR A 56 11.57 50.98 0.30
C THR A 56 12.38 49.90 -0.40
N PHE A 57 11.75 49.12 -1.28
CA PHE A 57 12.42 48.06 -2.02
C PHE A 57 13.44 48.63 -3.02
N PRO A 58 14.74 48.28 -2.91
CA PRO A 58 15.76 48.75 -3.85
C PRO A 58 15.61 48.09 -5.23
N ALA A 59 15.29 48.89 -6.25
CA ALA A 59 15.12 48.42 -7.62
C ALA A 59 15.92 49.23 -8.65
N GLN A 60 16.57 50.32 -8.24
CA GLN A 60 17.37 51.16 -9.13
C GLN A 60 18.82 50.67 -9.14
N THR A 61 19.48 50.74 -10.28
CA THR A 61 20.91 50.43 -10.42
C THR A 61 21.68 51.70 -10.77
N TRP A 62 22.94 51.77 -10.37
CA TRP A 62 23.84 52.86 -10.71
C TRP A 62 25.24 52.32 -10.98
N ASN A 63 25.83 52.72 -12.11
CA ASN A 63 27.21 52.46 -12.53
C ASN A 63 27.80 51.09 -12.12
N HIS A 64 27.00 50.02 -12.17
CA HIS A 64 27.40 48.67 -11.73
C HIS A 64 28.03 48.62 -10.32
N SER A 65 27.54 49.47 -9.41
CA SER A 65 28.10 49.69 -8.09
C SER A 65 27.96 48.49 -7.15
N ASN A 66 28.94 48.27 -6.27
CA ASN A 66 28.82 47.42 -5.10
C ASN A 66 28.67 48.30 -3.85
N TYR A 67 27.57 48.16 -3.11
CA TYR A 67 27.29 48.92 -1.89
C TYR A 67 27.76 48.23 -0.60
N TRP A 68 28.56 47.16 -0.73
CA TRP A 68 29.17 46.41 0.39
C TRP A 68 28.15 45.91 1.41
N VAL A 69 27.01 45.43 0.91
CA VAL A 69 25.97 44.74 1.69
C VAL A 69 25.98 43.29 1.28
N GLU A 70 26.26 42.39 2.21
CA GLU A 70 26.29 40.95 1.97
C GLU A 70 25.34 40.20 2.90
N PRO A 71 24.65 39.15 2.41
CA PRO A 71 23.89 38.28 3.27
C PRO A 71 24.83 37.26 3.94
N LEU A 72 24.54 36.94 5.21
CA LEU A 72 25.16 35.79 5.87
C LEU A 72 24.35 34.53 5.55
N VAL A 73 24.86 33.70 4.64
CA VAL A 73 24.22 32.43 4.27
C VAL A 73 24.74 31.30 5.15
N LYS A 74 23.82 30.61 5.82
CA LYS A 74 24.13 29.42 6.61
C LYS A 74 23.81 28.16 5.81
N LEU A 75 24.85 27.41 5.48
CA LEU A 75 24.72 26.09 4.86
C LEU A 75 24.39 25.06 5.94
N ALA A 76 23.34 24.28 5.70
CA ALA A 76 22.84 23.31 6.67
C ALA A 76 22.39 22.02 5.98
N PRO A 77 22.36 20.90 6.73
CA PRO A 77 21.60 19.72 6.34
C PRO A 77 20.16 20.07 5.99
N PRO A 78 19.45 19.21 5.23
CA PRO A 78 18.05 19.45 4.92
C PRO A 78 17.19 19.56 6.17
N GLU A 79 16.03 20.17 6.02
CA GLU A 79 14.99 20.07 7.04
C GLU A 79 14.57 18.61 7.25
N THR A 80 14.01 18.33 8.42
CA THR A 80 13.49 16.99 8.73
C THR A 80 12.26 16.71 7.86
N PRO A 81 12.18 15.57 7.13
CA PRO A 81 10.97 15.17 6.44
C PRO A 81 9.79 15.10 7.40
N LEU A 82 8.71 15.79 7.07
CA LEU A 82 7.46 15.73 7.82
C LEU A 82 6.54 14.64 7.24
N PHE A 83 5.62 14.16 8.08
CA PHE A 83 4.52 13.27 7.69
C PHE A 83 4.93 11.98 6.95
N ALA A 84 5.91 11.25 7.48
CA ALA A 84 6.12 9.88 7.06
C ALA A 84 4.85 9.05 7.34
N ARG A 85 4.37 8.34 6.33
CA ARG A 85 3.18 7.48 6.35
C ARG A 85 3.57 6.13 5.79
N ALA A 86 3.00 5.07 6.36
CA ALA A 86 3.22 3.71 5.91
C ALA A 86 1.86 3.03 5.66
N TYR A 87 1.74 2.30 4.55
CA TYR A 87 0.51 1.64 4.12
C TYR A 87 0.76 0.15 3.96
N PRO A 88 -0.13 -0.71 4.47
CA PRO A 88 0.06 -2.15 4.39
C PRO A 88 -0.16 -2.65 2.96
N GLY A 89 0.57 -3.69 2.59
CA GLY A 89 0.34 -4.49 1.40
C GLY A 89 0.67 -5.96 1.68
N ASN A 90 0.42 -6.83 0.71
CA ASN A 90 0.70 -8.26 0.87
C ASN A 90 2.21 -8.51 0.85
N ASN A 91 2.77 -8.88 2.01
CA ASN A 91 4.21 -8.99 2.24
C ASN A 91 4.98 -7.76 1.76
N ALA A 92 4.38 -6.58 1.97
CA ALA A 92 5.00 -5.32 1.63
C ALA A 92 4.47 -4.17 2.49
N ALA A 93 5.27 -3.10 2.58
CA ALA A 93 4.84 -1.82 3.15
C ALA A 93 5.22 -0.68 2.22
N ALA A 94 4.24 0.12 1.79
CA ALA A 94 4.52 1.34 1.03
C ALA A 94 4.76 2.50 2.01
N VAL A 95 5.94 3.11 1.95
CA VAL A 95 6.33 4.25 2.79
C VAL A 95 6.35 5.52 1.93
N ARG A 96 5.69 6.58 2.40
CA ARG A 96 5.62 7.88 1.73
C ARG A 96 5.91 9.01 2.71
N TRP A 97 6.48 10.11 2.25
CA TRP A 97 6.77 11.29 3.08
C TRP A 97 6.64 12.56 2.24
N ASP A 98 6.63 13.72 2.88
CA ASP A 98 6.63 15.00 2.17
C ASP A 98 8.07 15.41 1.83
N ALA A 99 8.25 16.15 0.74
CA ALA A 99 9.57 16.64 0.34
C ALA A 99 10.13 17.59 1.41
N ALA A 100 11.37 17.37 1.84
CA ALA A 100 12.05 18.24 2.80
C ALA A 100 12.83 19.35 2.08
N SER A 101 12.77 20.57 2.59
CA SER A 101 13.52 21.69 2.06
C SER A 101 15.03 21.41 2.11
N GLY A 102 15.73 21.66 1.00
CA GLY A 102 17.16 21.42 0.86
C GLY A 102 17.58 19.96 0.69
N ALA A 103 16.65 19.01 0.59
CA ALA A 103 16.95 17.59 0.41
C ALA A 103 17.37 17.26 -1.04
N GLN A 104 18.43 16.46 -1.18
CA GLN A 104 18.84 15.88 -2.45
C GLN A 104 18.48 14.39 -2.53
N THR A 105 18.56 13.68 -1.41
CA THR A 105 18.20 12.26 -1.29
C THR A 105 17.55 11.96 0.05
N TYR A 106 16.97 10.78 0.16
CA TYR A 106 16.37 10.26 1.38
C TYR A 106 16.89 8.86 1.72
N SER A 107 16.83 8.54 3.02
CA SER A 107 16.99 7.18 3.53
C SER A 107 15.78 6.80 4.38
N VAL A 108 15.33 5.56 4.24
CA VAL A 108 14.25 4.97 5.03
C VAL A 108 14.87 4.03 6.04
N LEU A 109 14.53 4.24 7.31
CA LEU A 109 14.94 3.39 8.41
C LEU A 109 13.74 2.59 8.91
N ARG A 110 13.96 1.34 9.31
CA ARG A 110 12.93 0.42 9.80
C ARG A 110 13.35 -0.19 11.14
N ALA A 111 12.38 -0.44 12.00
CA ALA A 111 12.49 -1.26 13.20
C ALA A 111 11.26 -2.19 13.34
N THR A 112 11.40 -3.27 14.11
CA THR A 112 10.30 -4.16 14.53
C THR A 112 9.83 -3.87 15.96
N SER A 113 10.43 -2.86 16.61
CA SER A 113 10.01 -2.35 17.92
C SER A 113 9.86 -0.83 17.84
N GLU A 114 8.92 -0.30 18.62
CA GLU A 114 8.61 1.13 18.62
C GLU A 114 9.83 1.99 19.02
N ALA A 115 10.62 1.49 19.99
CA ALA A 115 11.82 2.11 20.52
C ALA A 115 13.07 1.88 19.64
N GLY A 116 12.96 1.05 18.59
CA GLY A 116 14.08 0.70 17.73
C GLY A 116 14.84 -0.56 18.21
N PRO A 117 16.10 -0.74 17.78
CA PRO A 117 16.89 0.18 16.96
C PRO A 117 16.35 0.30 15.53
N TYR A 118 16.45 1.50 14.96
CA TYR A 118 16.11 1.76 13.56
C TYR A 118 17.33 1.54 12.67
N GLN A 119 17.20 0.68 11.66
CA GLN A 119 18.25 0.36 10.70
C GLN A 119 17.86 0.84 9.30
N PRO A 120 18.79 1.36 8.50
CA PRO A 120 18.50 1.75 7.12
C PRO A 120 18.10 0.52 6.29
N VAL A 121 16.96 0.60 5.62
CA VAL A 121 16.46 -0.41 4.67
C VAL A 121 16.47 0.10 3.23
N ALA A 122 16.59 1.42 3.04
CA ALA A 122 16.82 2.05 1.75
C ALA A 122 17.58 3.37 1.92
N SER A 123 18.37 3.75 0.91
CA SER A 123 19.13 5.00 0.88
C SER A 123 19.26 5.52 -0.55
N GLY A 124 19.65 6.80 -0.71
CA GLY A 124 19.85 7.42 -2.02
C GLY A 124 18.56 7.66 -2.80
N LEU A 125 17.41 7.64 -2.15
CA LEU A 125 16.11 7.79 -2.80
C LEU A 125 15.91 9.25 -3.21
N THR A 126 15.53 9.51 -4.47
CA THR A 126 15.23 10.86 -4.97
C THR A 126 13.73 11.14 -5.05
N ARG A 127 12.91 10.09 -4.97
CA ARG A 127 11.44 10.18 -4.86
C ARG A 127 11.02 10.21 -3.40
N THR A 128 9.85 10.76 -3.13
CA THR A 128 9.24 10.83 -1.79
C THR A 128 8.35 9.63 -1.45
N ALA A 129 8.65 8.48 -2.06
CA ALA A 129 7.95 7.23 -1.84
C ALA A 129 8.88 6.04 -2.08
N TRP A 130 8.67 4.96 -1.34
CA TRP A 130 9.41 3.71 -1.44
C TRP A 130 8.52 2.52 -1.04
N LEU A 131 8.82 1.34 -1.58
CA LEU A 131 8.11 0.11 -1.27
C LEU A 131 9.07 -0.87 -0.60
N ASP A 132 8.78 -1.23 0.65
CA ASP A 132 9.48 -2.30 1.35
C ASP A 132 8.86 -3.64 0.98
N THR A 133 9.48 -4.38 0.05
CA THR A 133 9.03 -5.72 -0.35
C THR A 133 9.57 -6.84 0.56
N SER A 134 10.26 -6.48 1.65
CA SER A 134 10.79 -7.44 2.62
C SER A 134 9.99 -7.48 3.92
N ALA A 135 8.97 -6.63 4.05
CA ALA A 135 8.10 -6.56 5.20
C ALA A 135 7.13 -7.75 5.19
N MET A 136 7.12 -8.56 6.23
CA MET A 136 6.27 -9.76 6.30
C MET A 136 4.87 -9.43 6.85
N ASN A 137 3.85 -10.14 6.35
CA ASN A 137 2.50 -10.04 6.91
C ASN A 137 2.46 -10.38 8.41
N GLY A 138 1.63 -9.66 9.17
CA GLY A 138 1.44 -9.88 10.60
C GLY A 138 2.56 -9.31 11.49
N VAL A 139 3.68 -8.85 10.94
CA VAL A 139 4.76 -8.22 11.71
C VAL A 139 4.57 -6.71 11.73
N ALA A 140 4.48 -6.12 12.92
CA ALA A 140 4.45 -4.66 13.07
C ALA A 140 5.82 -4.06 12.75
N TYR A 141 5.85 -3.08 11.85
CA TYR A 141 7.03 -2.33 11.47
C TYR A 141 6.86 -0.85 11.74
N PHE A 142 7.97 -0.23 12.14
CA PHE A 142 8.07 1.19 12.41
C PHE A 142 9.08 1.81 11.45
N TYR A 143 8.67 2.85 10.73
CA TYR A 143 9.50 3.53 9.74
C TYR A 143 9.79 4.97 10.12
N GLN A 144 10.99 5.41 9.81
CA GLN A 144 11.40 6.82 9.86
C GLN A 144 12.14 7.17 8.57
N VAL A 145 12.14 8.44 8.20
CA VAL A 145 12.82 8.95 7.01
C VAL A 145 13.79 10.04 7.40
N ARG A 146 15.00 10.03 6.82
CA ARG A 146 15.95 11.14 6.90
C ARG A 146 16.22 11.70 5.51
N ALA A 147 16.35 13.00 5.41
CA ALA A 147 16.81 13.69 4.20
C ALA A 147 18.31 13.96 4.28
N SER A 148 18.99 13.93 3.14
CA SER A 148 20.42 14.23 3.04
C SER A 148 20.73 15.15 1.86
N ASN A 149 21.74 16.00 2.05
CA ASN A 149 22.39 16.77 1.00
C ASN A 149 23.92 16.77 1.25
N THR A 150 24.67 17.53 0.46
CA THR A 150 26.15 17.66 0.61
C THR A 150 26.61 18.21 1.95
N TYR A 151 25.72 18.87 2.72
CA TYR A 151 26.05 19.49 4.01
C TYR A 151 25.65 18.62 5.21
N GLY A 152 25.02 17.48 4.98
CA GLY A 152 24.76 16.49 6.02
C GLY A 152 23.38 15.83 5.90
N THR A 153 22.95 15.23 7.00
CA THR A 153 21.69 14.50 7.11
C THR A 153 20.81 15.14 8.18
N SER A 154 19.52 15.25 7.89
CA SER A 154 18.50 15.77 8.80
C SER A 154 18.32 14.87 10.04
N ALA A 155 17.56 15.35 11.02
CA ALA A 155 16.98 14.43 12.00
C ALA A 155 15.99 13.47 11.31
N ALA A 156 15.63 12.39 12.02
CA ALA A 156 14.62 11.46 11.55
C ALA A 156 13.21 12.09 11.64
N SER A 157 12.36 11.77 10.67
CA SER A 157 10.94 12.11 10.71
C SER A 157 10.24 11.56 11.95
N TYR A 158 9.02 12.03 12.20
CA TYR A 158 8.09 11.27 13.03
C TYR A 158 7.92 9.86 12.47
N ARG A 159 7.65 8.93 13.38
CA ARG A 159 7.55 7.51 13.08
C ARG A 159 6.21 7.19 12.41
N ALA A 160 6.26 6.47 11.30
CA ALA A 160 5.12 5.79 10.72
C ALA A 160 5.06 4.35 11.26
N THR A 161 3.85 3.81 11.43
CA THR A 161 3.63 2.42 11.85
C THR A 161 2.76 1.71 10.82
N VAL A 162 3.03 0.43 10.59
CA VAL A 162 2.24 -0.42 9.70
C VAL A 162 2.43 -1.89 10.07
N THR A 163 1.37 -2.67 9.91
CA THR A 163 1.42 -4.13 9.94
C THR A 163 0.95 -4.62 8.57
N PRO A 164 1.84 -5.11 7.69
CA PRO A 164 1.47 -5.70 6.42
C PRO A 164 0.45 -6.83 6.60
N ALA A 165 -0.43 -6.99 5.63
CA ALA A 165 -1.48 -8.00 5.64
C ALA A 165 -1.78 -8.46 4.21
N PRO A 166 -2.23 -9.72 4.00
CA PRO A 166 -2.71 -10.17 2.70
C PRO A 166 -3.79 -9.25 2.13
N THR A 167 -3.77 -9.05 0.82
CA THR A 167 -4.80 -8.28 0.08
C THR A 167 -5.99 -9.13 -0.34
N ALA A 168 -5.86 -10.45 -0.20
CA ALA A 168 -6.91 -11.44 -0.39
C ALA A 168 -6.66 -12.61 0.57
N TYR A 169 -7.75 -13.23 1.00
CA TYR A 169 -7.79 -14.34 1.94
C TYR A 169 -8.66 -15.45 1.37
N SER A 170 -8.29 -16.68 1.69
CA SER A 170 -9.04 -17.89 1.37
C SER A 170 -8.84 -18.87 2.51
N LEU A 171 -9.67 -19.90 2.59
CA LEU A 171 -9.63 -20.88 3.68
C LEU A 171 -8.36 -21.73 3.65
N TRP A 172 -7.81 -21.92 2.44
CA TRP A 172 -6.63 -22.74 2.18
C TRP A 172 -5.61 -21.94 1.35
N GLN A 173 -4.46 -21.59 1.95
CA GLN A 173 -3.41 -20.81 1.27
C GLN A 173 -2.61 -21.62 0.21
N THR A 174 -3.00 -22.86 -0.10
CA THR A 174 -2.25 -24.00 -0.71
C THR A 174 -1.51 -24.83 0.36
N PRO A 175 -1.76 -26.15 0.47
CA PRO A 175 -1.61 -27.10 -0.64
C PRO A 175 -2.94 -27.61 -1.22
N ALA A 176 -2.83 -28.36 -2.32
CA ALA A 176 -3.86 -29.27 -2.77
C ALA A 176 -4.27 -30.25 -1.66
N PRO A 177 -5.48 -30.83 -1.71
CA PRO A 177 -5.77 -32.06 -1.00
C PRO A 177 -4.63 -33.09 -1.22
N SER A 178 -4.16 -33.75 -0.16
CA SER A 178 -3.11 -34.77 -0.27
C SER A 178 -3.68 -36.16 -0.61
N GLY A 179 -3.73 -36.55 -1.89
CA GLY A 179 -4.34 -37.80 -2.36
C GLY A 179 -5.29 -37.60 -3.55
N VAL A 180 -5.86 -38.68 -4.08
CA VAL A 180 -6.95 -38.64 -5.08
C VAL A 180 -8.28 -38.66 -4.32
N PHE A 181 -9.16 -37.68 -4.56
CA PHE A 181 -10.38 -37.47 -3.76
C PHE A 181 -11.63 -37.16 -4.60
N ALA A 182 -11.61 -37.47 -5.89
CA ALA A 182 -12.84 -37.46 -6.67
C ALA A 182 -13.83 -38.47 -6.07
N SER A 183 -15.02 -37.98 -5.72
CA SER A 183 -16.15 -38.86 -5.42
C SER A 183 -16.53 -39.66 -6.67
N ASP A 184 -16.95 -40.92 -6.46
CA ASP A 184 -17.55 -41.78 -7.48
C ASP A 184 -19.05 -41.49 -7.69
N ASP A 185 -19.61 -40.50 -7.00
CA ASP A 185 -20.97 -40.01 -7.21
C ASP A 185 -21.10 -39.48 -8.64
N THR A 186 -22.22 -39.86 -9.26
CA THR A 186 -22.59 -39.51 -10.64
C THR A 186 -23.84 -38.63 -10.71
N ALA A 187 -24.48 -38.37 -9.56
CA ALA A 187 -25.65 -37.52 -9.47
C ALA A 187 -25.27 -36.03 -9.47
N GLY A 188 -26.16 -35.20 -10.04
CA GLY A 188 -26.06 -33.76 -9.94
C GLY A 188 -26.18 -33.28 -8.48
N VAL A 189 -25.18 -32.55 -8.00
CA VAL A 189 -25.09 -32.12 -6.60
C VAL A 189 -24.45 -30.74 -6.49
N GLU A 190 -25.00 -29.90 -5.61
CA GLU A 190 -24.39 -28.64 -5.19
C GLU A 190 -23.54 -28.91 -3.93
N VAL A 191 -22.25 -28.57 -3.95
CA VAL A 191 -21.34 -28.75 -2.81
C VAL A 191 -20.70 -27.43 -2.40
N GLY A 192 -20.54 -27.19 -1.11
CA GLY A 192 -20.29 -25.87 -0.56
C GLY A 192 -19.54 -25.85 0.77
N VAL A 193 -19.16 -24.65 1.18
CA VAL A 193 -18.69 -24.35 2.53
C VAL A 193 -19.42 -23.13 3.08
N ARG A 194 -19.91 -23.25 4.31
CA ARG A 194 -20.48 -22.16 5.10
C ARG A 194 -19.38 -21.50 5.91
N PHE A 195 -19.20 -20.20 5.74
CA PHE A 195 -18.13 -19.43 6.37
C PHE A 195 -18.64 -18.13 6.98
N LYS A 196 -17.81 -17.50 7.81
CA LYS A 196 -17.94 -16.13 8.32
C LYS A 196 -16.62 -15.40 8.12
N SER A 197 -16.66 -14.08 8.07
CA SER A 197 -15.46 -13.22 8.17
C SER A 197 -15.51 -12.44 9.49
N GLU A 198 -14.37 -12.27 10.15
CA GLU A 198 -14.25 -11.43 11.36
C GLU A 198 -14.28 -9.93 11.07
N VAL A 199 -14.10 -9.53 9.81
CA VAL A 199 -14.10 -8.14 9.36
C VAL A 199 -15.01 -7.98 8.14
N PRO A 200 -15.61 -6.81 7.91
CA PRO A 200 -16.32 -6.55 6.67
C PRO A 200 -15.37 -6.60 5.47
N GLY A 201 -15.88 -6.98 4.31
CA GLY A 201 -15.09 -7.04 3.08
C GLY A 201 -15.91 -7.42 1.87
N ILE A 202 -15.22 -7.90 0.83
CA ILE A 202 -15.80 -8.27 -0.46
C ILE A 202 -15.44 -9.72 -0.77
N VAL A 203 -16.40 -10.49 -1.28
CA VAL A 203 -16.14 -11.76 -1.95
C VAL A 203 -16.37 -11.55 -3.45
N ASP A 204 -15.30 -11.68 -4.23
CA ASP A 204 -15.27 -11.40 -5.67
C ASP A 204 -15.04 -12.66 -6.53
N ALA A 205 -14.63 -13.77 -5.92
CA ALA A 205 -14.48 -15.04 -6.60
C ALA A 205 -14.72 -16.24 -5.67
N VAL A 206 -14.99 -17.39 -6.27
CA VAL A 206 -15.00 -18.70 -5.61
C VAL A 206 -13.86 -19.52 -6.19
N ARG A 207 -13.12 -20.21 -5.31
CA ARG A 207 -12.20 -21.26 -5.74
C ARG A 207 -12.79 -22.63 -5.44
N PHE A 208 -12.60 -23.58 -6.33
CA PHE A 208 -12.85 -24.99 -6.05
C PHE A 208 -11.70 -25.85 -6.55
N TYR A 209 -11.38 -26.92 -5.84
CA TYR A 209 -10.37 -27.86 -6.27
C TYR A 209 -10.97 -28.86 -7.25
N ARG A 210 -10.31 -29.04 -8.40
CA ARG A 210 -10.67 -30.03 -9.41
C ARG A 210 -9.67 -31.18 -9.40
N ASP A 211 -10.15 -32.37 -9.10
CA ASP A 211 -9.36 -33.61 -9.20
C ASP A 211 -8.92 -33.87 -10.66
N PRO A 212 -7.69 -34.37 -10.92
CA PRO A 212 -7.24 -34.71 -12.28
C PRO A 212 -8.12 -35.70 -13.04
N GLY A 213 -8.79 -36.61 -12.33
CA GLY A 213 -9.71 -37.58 -12.91
C GLY A 213 -11.12 -37.03 -13.16
N ALA A 214 -11.43 -35.81 -12.72
CA ALA A 214 -12.75 -35.22 -12.89
C ALA A 214 -13.01 -34.78 -14.35
N PRO A 215 -14.23 -35.00 -14.88
CA PRO A 215 -14.62 -34.56 -16.21
C PRO A 215 -14.32 -33.07 -16.49
N LEU A 216 -14.03 -32.75 -17.76
CA LEU A 216 -13.90 -31.38 -18.27
C LEU A 216 -15.31 -30.84 -18.54
N GLU A 217 -16.03 -30.51 -17.48
CA GLU A 217 -17.41 -30.01 -17.56
C GLU A 217 -17.51 -28.57 -17.08
N GLU A 218 -18.51 -27.87 -17.60
CA GLU A 218 -18.90 -26.56 -17.08
C GLU A 218 -19.36 -26.71 -15.62
N ARG A 219 -18.93 -25.77 -14.78
CA ARG A 219 -19.35 -25.73 -13.37
C ARG A 219 -19.78 -24.32 -13.03
N VAL A 220 -20.91 -24.20 -12.37
CA VAL A 220 -21.44 -22.92 -11.90
C VAL A 220 -21.11 -22.78 -10.43
N VAL A 221 -20.56 -21.63 -10.03
CA VAL A 221 -20.30 -21.29 -8.63
C VAL A 221 -21.34 -20.32 -8.13
N HIS A 222 -21.69 -20.41 -6.85
CA HIS A 222 -22.71 -19.59 -6.23
C HIS A 222 -22.20 -19.01 -4.90
N LEU A 223 -22.69 -17.83 -4.54
CA LEU A 223 -22.56 -17.24 -3.21
C LEU A 223 -23.96 -16.91 -2.68
N TRP A 224 -24.24 -17.39 -1.48
CA TRP A 224 -25.54 -17.31 -0.81
C TRP A 224 -25.43 -16.57 0.53
N ASP A 225 -26.52 -15.92 0.95
CA ASP A 225 -26.68 -15.52 2.35
C ASP A 225 -27.10 -16.72 3.24
N ALA A 226 -27.23 -16.47 4.55
CA ALA A 226 -27.61 -17.48 5.53
C ALA A 226 -29.04 -18.04 5.35
N GLN A 227 -29.90 -17.32 4.62
CA GLN A 227 -31.29 -17.69 4.34
C GLN A 227 -31.45 -18.45 3.02
N GLY A 228 -30.37 -18.59 2.25
CA GLY A 228 -30.38 -19.24 0.94
C GLY A 228 -30.76 -18.32 -0.22
N VAL A 229 -30.67 -17.00 -0.04
CA VAL A 229 -30.80 -16.05 -1.15
C VAL A 229 -29.50 -16.04 -1.95
N LEU A 230 -29.61 -16.23 -3.27
CA LEU A 230 -28.48 -16.12 -4.18
C LEU A 230 -28.03 -14.67 -4.29
N LEU A 231 -26.77 -14.39 -3.94
CA LEU A 231 -26.18 -13.05 -3.97
C LEU A 231 -25.37 -12.81 -5.24
N ALA A 232 -24.64 -13.84 -5.71
CA ALA A 232 -23.84 -13.79 -6.93
C ALA A 232 -23.60 -15.18 -7.51
N THR A 233 -23.28 -15.22 -8.79
CA THR A 233 -22.96 -16.45 -9.53
C THR A 233 -21.76 -16.24 -10.44
N GLY A 234 -21.09 -17.31 -10.83
CA GLY A 234 -20.00 -17.31 -11.79
C GLY A 234 -19.98 -18.62 -12.60
N LEU A 235 -19.46 -18.57 -13.82
CA LEU A 235 -19.38 -19.73 -14.72
C LEU A 235 -17.92 -20.11 -14.95
N PHE A 236 -17.57 -21.34 -14.61
CA PHE A 236 -16.34 -21.98 -15.06
C PHE A 236 -16.57 -22.65 -16.41
N VAL A 237 -15.89 -22.17 -17.44
CA VAL A 237 -15.81 -22.85 -18.74
C VAL A 237 -14.50 -23.63 -18.80
N GLY A 238 -14.61 -24.95 -18.93
CA GLY A 238 -13.47 -25.88 -18.94
C GLY A 238 -12.66 -25.86 -20.24
N GLU A 239 -12.32 -24.68 -20.79
CA GLU A 239 -11.58 -24.59 -22.05
C GLU A 239 -10.14 -25.11 -21.88
N GLY A 240 -9.80 -26.22 -22.54
CA GLY A 240 -8.45 -26.53 -23.02
C GLY A 240 -7.29 -26.75 -22.03
N GLY A 241 -7.49 -26.57 -20.71
CA GLY A 241 -6.49 -26.76 -19.64
C GLY A 241 -5.79 -25.46 -19.19
N PRO A 242 -5.45 -25.31 -17.89
CA PRO A 242 -4.48 -26.17 -17.21
C PRO A 242 -5.13 -27.29 -16.39
N GLY A 243 -4.35 -28.35 -16.13
CA GLY A 243 -4.78 -29.57 -15.44
C GLY A 243 -5.30 -29.32 -14.03
N SER A 244 -5.92 -30.36 -13.47
CA SER A 244 -6.10 -30.62 -12.04
C SER A 244 -5.55 -29.57 -11.07
N GLY A 245 -6.36 -29.14 -10.12
CA GLY A 245 -5.93 -28.15 -9.13
C GLY A 245 -7.02 -27.16 -8.76
N TRP A 246 -6.63 -26.12 -8.03
CA TRP A 246 -7.50 -24.99 -7.73
C TRP A 246 -7.94 -24.27 -9.01
N GLN A 247 -9.25 -24.25 -9.23
CA GLN A 247 -9.91 -23.41 -10.22
C GLN A 247 -10.41 -22.16 -9.51
N THR A 248 -10.30 -21.00 -10.15
CA THR A 248 -10.84 -19.72 -9.64
C THR A 248 -11.88 -19.21 -10.61
N VAL A 249 -13.04 -18.84 -10.10
CA VAL A 249 -14.19 -18.36 -10.87
C VAL A 249 -14.64 -17.04 -10.28
N ASP A 250 -14.56 -15.98 -11.09
CA ASP A 250 -15.03 -14.66 -10.70
C ASP A 250 -16.55 -14.65 -10.53
N LEU A 251 -17.03 -13.95 -9.50
CA LEU A 251 -18.44 -13.74 -9.23
C LEU A 251 -18.92 -12.43 -9.86
N TYR A 252 -20.18 -12.40 -10.28
CA TYR A 252 -20.86 -11.15 -10.63
C TYR A 252 -22.25 -11.08 -10.00
N PRO A 253 -22.58 -9.99 -9.27
CA PRO A 253 -21.69 -8.90 -8.87
C PRO A 253 -20.70 -9.31 -7.75
N ASP A 254 -19.66 -8.49 -7.51
CA ASP A 254 -18.89 -8.54 -6.25
C ASP A 254 -19.84 -8.37 -5.05
N VAL A 255 -19.68 -9.19 -4.02
CA VAL A 255 -20.60 -9.19 -2.87
C VAL A 255 -19.91 -8.64 -1.63
N ALA A 256 -20.47 -7.56 -1.07
CA ALA A 256 -20.06 -7.07 0.24
C ALA A 256 -20.59 -8.00 1.34
N VAL A 257 -19.69 -8.51 2.18
CA VAL A 257 -20.02 -9.36 3.33
C VAL A 257 -19.77 -8.62 4.63
N GLN A 258 -20.64 -8.85 5.61
CA GLN A 258 -20.54 -8.23 6.94
C GLN A 258 -19.75 -9.12 7.89
N GLU A 259 -19.14 -8.49 8.91
CA GLU A 259 -18.48 -9.23 9.98
C GLU A 259 -19.45 -10.18 10.69
N ASN A 260 -18.92 -11.34 11.10
CA ASN A 260 -19.60 -12.37 11.89
C ASN A 260 -20.95 -12.85 11.33
N THR A 261 -21.21 -12.61 10.04
CA THR A 261 -22.42 -13.03 9.33
C THR A 261 -22.12 -14.28 8.50
N ALA A 262 -23.03 -15.26 8.53
CA ALA A 262 -22.84 -16.51 7.81
C ALA A 262 -23.19 -16.36 6.32
N TYR A 263 -22.32 -16.88 5.47
CA TYR A 263 -22.49 -16.98 4.03
C TYR A 263 -22.09 -18.39 3.58
N THR A 264 -22.54 -18.79 2.40
CA THR A 264 -22.15 -20.07 1.79
C THR A 264 -21.63 -19.82 0.38
N VAL A 265 -20.43 -20.30 0.08
CA VAL A 265 -20.00 -20.47 -1.33
C VAL A 265 -20.16 -21.92 -1.73
N SER A 266 -20.58 -22.16 -2.97
CA SER A 266 -20.78 -23.50 -3.50
C SER A 266 -20.46 -23.58 -4.98
N TYR A 267 -20.39 -24.80 -5.51
CA TYR A 267 -20.44 -25.04 -6.93
C TYR A 267 -21.35 -26.23 -7.26
N TYR A 268 -21.94 -26.18 -8.45
CA TYR A 268 -22.75 -27.27 -9.00
C TYR A 268 -21.88 -28.27 -9.75
N ALA A 269 -22.04 -29.54 -9.40
CA ALA A 269 -21.37 -30.68 -10.01
C ALA A 269 -22.42 -31.52 -10.76
N PRO A 270 -22.71 -31.26 -12.05
CA PRO A 270 -23.85 -31.84 -12.76
C PRO A 270 -23.78 -33.37 -12.92
N ALA A 271 -22.57 -33.93 -12.97
CA ALA A 271 -22.31 -35.37 -13.02
C ALA A 271 -21.53 -35.86 -11.78
N GLY A 272 -21.65 -35.16 -10.64
CA GLY A 272 -20.86 -35.44 -9.45
C GLY A 272 -19.36 -35.20 -9.67
N GLY A 273 -18.51 -36.13 -9.23
CA GLY A 273 -17.05 -35.97 -9.38
C GLY A 273 -16.49 -34.73 -8.67
N TYR A 274 -17.05 -34.39 -7.51
CA TYR A 274 -16.52 -33.35 -6.63
C TYR A 274 -15.34 -33.88 -5.81
N THR A 275 -14.44 -32.98 -5.40
CA THR A 275 -13.34 -33.32 -4.49
C THR A 275 -13.83 -33.27 -3.05
N VAL A 276 -13.57 -34.32 -2.25
CA VAL A 276 -14.05 -34.38 -0.86
C VAL A 276 -13.03 -34.95 0.10
N THR A 277 -12.95 -34.39 1.31
CA THR A 277 -12.24 -34.99 2.44
C THR A 277 -13.18 -35.06 3.64
N SER A 278 -13.55 -36.27 4.04
CA SER A 278 -14.38 -36.52 5.22
C SER A 278 -13.66 -36.08 6.50
N GLN A 279 -14.42 -35.74 7.53
CA GLN A 279 -13.94 -35.39 8.88
C GLN A 279 -13.05 -34.12 8.93
N ALA A 280 -13.02 -33.30 7.88
CA ALA A 280 -12.19 -32.10 7.81
C ALA A 280 -12.70 -30.95 8.70
N PHE A 281 -14.00 -30.91 8.98
CA PHE A 281 -14.67 -29.91 9.82
C PHE A 281 -15.32 -30.53 11.08
N VAL A 282 -14.72 -31.59 11.64
CA VAL A 282 -15.13 -32.12 12.96
C VAL A 282 -15.03 -31.04 14.04
N ILE A 283 -14.01 -30.18 13.89
CA ILE A 283 -13.86 -28.93 14.64
C ILE A 283 -13.91 -27.75 13.67
N SER A 284 -14.11 -26.56 14.22
CA SER A 284 -14.03 -25.31 13.44
C SER A 284 -12.64 -25.14 12.81
N HIS A 285 -12.60 -24.61 11.59
CA HIS A 285 -11.37 -24.23 10.89
C HIS A 285 -11.23 -22.71 10.84
N TYR A 286 -10.03 -22.22 11.13
CA TYR A 286 -9.75 -20.79 11.26
C TYR A 286 -8.59 -20.38 10.36
N ALA A 287 -8.89 -19.51 9.40
CA ALA A 287 -7.95 -18.96 8.43
C ALA A 287 -8.15 -17.44 8.37
N GLN A 288 -7.60 -16.73 9.36
CA GLN A 288 -7.85 -15.29 9.59
C GLN A 288 -7.88 -14.47 8.29
N PRO A 289 -8.94 -13.67 8.05
CA PRO A 289 -10.09 -13.40 8.93
C PRO A 289 -11.28 -14.36 8.75
N LEU A 290 -11.13 -15.44 7.98
CA LEU A 290 -12.21 -16.36 7.66
C LEU A 290 -12.33 -17.48 8.69
N HIS A 291 -13.58 -17.85 9.00
CA HIS A 291 -13.92 -18.91 9.94
C HIS A 291 -14.95 -19.86 9.34
N VAL A 292 -14.76 -21.16 9.54
CA VAL A 292 -15.72 -22.21 9.21
C VAL A 292 -16.05 -22.95 10.50
N GLU A 293 -17.32 -22.98 10.89
CA GLU A 293 -17.76 -23.72 12.08
C GLU A 293 -17.68 -25.24 11.86
N ALA A 294 -17.81 -26.02 12.93
CA ALA A 294 -18.00 -27.47 12.80
C ALA A 294 -19.19 -27.78 11.86
N ASP A 295 -19.07 -28.86 11.09
CA ASP A 295 -20.03 -29.23 10.03
C ASP A 295 -20.23 -28.13 8.96
N GLY A 296 -19.22 -27.29 8.75
CA GLY A 296 -19.29 -26.17 7.82
C GLY A 296 -19.30 -26.57 6.34
N GLY A 297 -18.89 -27.79 5.98
CA GLY A 297 -19.08 -28.30 4.63
C GLY A 297 -20.51 -28.76 4.40
N VAL A 298 -21.10 -28.27 3.32
CA VAL A 298 -22.51 -28.45 3.01
C VAL A 298 -22.74 -28.98 1.60
N PHE A 299 -23.85 -29.67 1.37
CA PHE A 299 -24.27 -30.12 0.06
C PHE A 299 -25.81 -30.09 -0.09
N ALA A 300 -26.28 -30.22 -1.33
CA ALA A 300 -27.66 -30.54 -1.65
C ALA A 300 -27.76 -31.23 -3.02
N TYR A 301 -28.55 -32.31 -3.08
CA TYR A 301 -28.97 -32.91 -4.34
C TYR A 301 -30.16 -32.13 -4.93
N GLY A 302 -30.14 -31.92 -6.24
CA GLY A 302 -31.16 -31.14 -6.94
C GLY A 302 -30.65 -30.53 -8.24
N PRO A 303 -31.47 -29.70 -8.90
CA PRO A 303 -31.00 -28.88 -10.01
C PRO A 303 -29.94 -27.86 -9.54
N GLU A 304 -29.17 -27.32 -10.49
CA GLU A 304 -28.27 -26.20 -10.27
C GLU A 304 -28.94 -25.06 -9.48
N GLY A 305 -28.21 -24.49 -8.52
CA GLY A 305 -28.74 -23.40 -7.69
C GLY A 305 -29.62 -23.87 -6.54
N THR A 306 -29.58 -25.16 -6.19
CA THR A 306 -30.18 -25.65 -4.94
C THR A 306 -29.31 -25.25 -3.75
N PHE A 307 -29.83 -24.41 -2.84
CA PHE A 307 -29.06 -23.96 -1.67
C PHE A 307 -28.61 -25.13 -0.78
N PRO A 308 -27.29 -25.34 -0.57
CA PRO A 308 -26.78 -26.48 0.17
C PRO A 308 -26.91 -26.27 1.68
N THR A 309 -27.66 -27.16 2.33
CA THR A 309 -27.97 -27.08 3.78
C THR A 309 -27.63 -28.36 4.53
N GLN A 310 -27.40 -29.48 3.84
CA GLN A 310 -27.09 -30.77 4.45
C GLN A 310 -25.59 -30.88 4.67
N SER A 311 -25.16 -31.64 5.69
CA SER A 311 -23.76 -31.97 5.91
C SER A 311 -23.60 -33.49 5.99
N TRP A 312 -22.45 -34.00 5.55
CA TRP A 312 -22.13 -35.42 5.60
C TRP A 312 -20.71 -35.60 6.16
N GLU A 313 -20.59 -36.34 7.26
CA GLU A 313 -19.31 -36.66 7.92
C GLU A 313 -18.38 -35.45 8.16
N SER A 314 -18.93 -34.27 8.42
CA SER A 314 -18.15 -33.03 8.59
C SER A 314 -17.15 -32.79 7.43
N SER A 315 -17.56 -33.11 6.20
CA SER A 315 -16.67 -33.13 5.03
C SER A 315 -16.23 -31.75 4.57
N ASN A 316 -15.06 -31.63 3.94
CA ASN A 316 -14.63 -30.48 3.16
C ASN A 316 -14.73 -30.80 1.67
N TYR A 317 -15.53 -30.03 0.93
CA TYR A 317 -15.73 -30.18 -0.52
C TYR A 317 -14.75 -29.37 -1.37
N TRP A 318 -13.70 -28.83 -0.74
CA TRP A 318 -12.62 -28.07 -1.37
C TRP A 318 -13.11 -26.89 -2.22
N VAL A 319 -14.08 -26.16 -1.67
CA VAL A 319 -14.62 -24.92 -2.21
C VAL A 319 -14.41 -23.82 -1.17
N GLU A 320 -14.07 -22.61 -1.61
CA GLU A 320 -13.72 -21.52 -0.71
C GLU A 320 -13.93 -20.14 -1.35
N PRO A 321 -14.19 -19.09 -0.54
CA PRO A 321 -14.27 -17.73 -1.03
C PRO A 321 -12.87 -17.16 -1.30
N VAL A 322 -12.78 -16.25 -2.28
CA VAL A 322 -11.72 -15.25 -2.35
C VAL A 322 -12.26 -13.98 -1.67
N PHE A 323 -11.75 -13.69 -0.49
CA PHE A 323 -12.19 -12.57 0.36
C PHE A 323 -11.16 -11.45 0.35
N ARG A 324 -11.60 -10.20 0.16
CA ARG A 324 -10.75 -9.01 0.25
C ARG A 324 -11.24 -8.10 1.37
N VAL A 325 -10.31 -7.70 2.24
CA VAL A 325 -10.58 -6.71 3.28
C VAL A 325 -10.81 -5.35 2.63
N ARG A 326 -11.77 -4.59 3.14
CA ARG A 326 -12.08 -3.23 2.69
C ARG A 326 -11.72 -2.20 3.76
#